data_AF-A0A967MZY3-F1
#
_entry.id   AF-A0A967MZY3-F1
#
_cell.length_a   1.000
_cell.length_b   1.000
_cell.length_c   1.000
_cell.angle_alpha   90.00
_cell.angle_beta   90.00
_cell.angle_gamma   90.00
#
_symmetry.space_group_name_H-M   'P 1'
#
loop_
_entity.id
_entity.type
_entity.pdbx_description
1 polymer ?
#
loop_
_entity_poly.entity_id
_entity_poly.type
_entity_poly.pdbx_seq_one_letter_code
_entity_poly.pdbx_strand_id
1 'polypeptide(L)' 'PGGEPIRTSLIGLAIAYASSTLPFAIWNLKGYFDTVPKELEEAALIDGCTVTQTFIRVILPLSTPALAVTVLFSFMA' A
#
# COMPACT_ATOMS: atom_id res chain seq x y z
N PRO A 1 32.62 8.96 16.38
CA PRO A 1 31.22 9.14 15.89
C PRO A 1 31.11 8.62 14.44
N GLY A 2 31.20 7.29 14.30
CA GLY A 2 31.33 6.61 13.01
C GLY A 2 30.14 5.70 12.76
N GLY A 3 29.00 6.29 12.39
CA GLY A 3 27.92 5.50 11.80
C GLY A 3 28.31 5.11 10.37
N GLU A 4 28.03 3.86 10.02
CA GLU A 4 28.20 3.32 8.66
C GLU A 4 27.65 4.32 7.61
N PRO A 5 28.39 4.64 6.53
CA PRO A 5 27.90 5.49 5.46
C PRO A 5 26.54 5.00 4.93
N ILE A 6 25.61 5.91 4.60
CA ILE A 6 24.28 5.52 4.07
C ILE A 6 24.37 4.64 2.82
N ARG A 7 25.46 4.75 2.06
CA ARG A 7 25.73 3.94 0.87
C ARG A 7 26.01 2.47 1.19
N THR A 8 26.44 2.16 2.41
CA THR A 8 26.82 0.81 2.87
C THR A 8 25.92 0.29 3.99
N SER A 9 24.88 1.04 4.36
CA SER A 9 23.91 0.66 5.39
C SER A 9 22.69 -0.01 4.78
N LEU A 10 22.15 -1.02 5.47
CA LEU A 10 20.90 -1.70 5.11
C LEU A 10 19.73 -0.72 4.94
N ILE A 11 19.70 0.36 5.74
CA ILE A 11 18.65 1.39 5.65
C ILE A 11 18.75 2.16 4.34
N GLY A 12 19.97 2.54 3.91
CA GLY A 12 20.14 3.26 2.65
C GLY A 12 19.81 2.39 1.44
N LEU A 13 20.12 1.10 1.51
CA LEU A 13 19.71 0.12 0.51
C LEU A 13 18.18 -0.02 0.46
N ALA A 14 17.52 -0.19 1.62
CA ALA A 14 16.07 -0.31 1.69
C ALA A 14 15.34 0.92 1.11
N ILE A 15 15.83 2.14 1.40
CA ILE A 15 15.28 3.38 0.84
C ILE A 15 15.46 3.42 -0.69
N ALA A 16 16.62 3.01 -1.20
CA ALA A 16 16.86 2.95 -2.65
C ALA A 16 15.89 1.99 -3.35
N TYR A 17 15.73 0.76 -2.84
CA TYR A 17 14.76 -0.20 -3.38
C TYR A 17 13.32 0.30 -3.26
N ALA A 18 12.93 0.86 -2.11
CA ALA A 18 11.61 1.43 -1.92
C ALA A 18 11.34 2.58 -2.91
N SER A 19 12.30 3.48 -3.12
CA SER A 19 12.12 4.62 -4.04
C SER A 19 11.84 4.20 -5.48
N SER A 20 12.41 3.08 -5.92
CA SER A 20 12.19 2.53 -7.26
C SER A 20 10.86 1.78 -7.38
N THR A 21 10.43 1.07 -6.33
CA THR A 21 9.22 0.21 -6.35
C THR A 21 7.94 0.96 -5.96
N LEU A 22 8.04 2.01 -5.14
CA LEU A 22 6.92 2.79 -4.64
C LEU A 22 6.03 3.38 -5.75
N PRO A 23 6.54 4.02 -6.82
CA PRO A 23 5.69 4.61 -7.85
C PRO A 23 4.79 3.57 -8.53
N PHE A 24 5.35 2.41 -8.85
CA PHE A 24 4.61 1.28 -9.42
C PHE A 24 3.58 0.73 -8.43
N ALA A 25 3.99 0.51 -7.17
CA ALA A 25 3.10 0.02 -6.13
C ALA A 25 1.90 0.96 -5.90
N ILE A 26 2.14 2.27 -5.84
CA ILE A 26 1.09 3.29 -5.68
C ILE A 26 0.14 3.25 -6.86
N TRP A 27 0.66 3.20 -8.09
CA TRP A 27 -0.18 3.17 -9.28
C TRP A 27 -1.02 1.89 -9.38
N ASN A 28 -0.43 0.73 -9.06
CA ASN A 28 -1.12 -0.55 -9.06
C ASN A 28 -2.24 -0.59 -8.01
N LEU A 29 -1.95 -0.18 -6.78
CA LEU A 29 -2.95 -0.13 -5.71
C LEU A 29 -4.05 0.90 -5.99
N LYS A 30 -3.71 2.07 -6.54
CA LYS A 30 -4.70 3.05 -7.00
C LYS A 30 -5.62 2.42 -8.05
N GLY A 31 -5.06 1.77 -9.07
CA GLY A 31 -5.82 1.11 -10.12
C GLY A 31 -6.80 0.08 -9.55
N TYR A 32 -6.39 -0.66 -8.52
CA TYR A 32 -7.28 -1.57 -7.82
C TYR A 32 -8.36 -0.85 -7.00
N PHE A 33 -7.99 0.14 -6.19
CA PHE A 33 -8.95 0.90 -5.38
C PHE A 33 -10.01 1.60 -6.25
N ASP A 34 -9.64 2.06 -7.45
CA ASP A 34 -10.58 2.64 -8.42
C ASP A 34 -11.65 1.63 -8.90
N THR A 35 -11.40 0.32 -8.77
CA THR A 35 -12.40 -0.73 -9.09
C THR A 35 -13.35 -1.04 -7.94
N VAL A 36 -13.07 -0.56 -6.72
CA VAL A 36 -13.92 -0.81 -5.55
C VAL A 36 -15.20 0.03 -5.70
N PRO A 37 -16.41 -0.59 -5.67
CA PRO A 37 -17.66 0.14 -5.77
C PRO A 37 -17.84 1.13 -4.61
N LYS A 38 -18.21 2.38 -4.93
CA LYS A 38 -18.47 3.43 -3.92
C LYS A 38 -19.61 3.08 -2.97
N GLU A 39 -20.57 2.27 -3.43
CA GLU A 39 -21.71 1.81 -2.65
C GLU A 39 -21.27 1.06 -1.38
N LEU A 40 -20.11 0.37 -1.40
CA LEU A 40 -19.57 -0.31 -0.21
C LEU A 40 -19.10 0.69 0.85
N GLU A 41 -18.53 1.82 0.43
CA GLU A 41 -18.12 2.88 1.34
C GLU A 41 -19.34 3.55 1.97
N GLU A 42 -20.36 3.85 1.16
CA GLU A 42 -21.62 4.42 1.61
C GLU A 42 -22.37 3.48 2.57
N ALA A 43 -22.43 2.19 2.27
CA ALA A 43 -23.04 1.18 3.16
C ALA A 43 -22.34 1.14 4.52
N ALA A 44 -21.01 1.13 4.55
CA ALA A 44 -20.25 1.13 5.80
C ALA A 44 -20.46 2.42 6.62
N LEU A 45 -20.60 3.57 5.96
CA LEU A 45 -20.93 4.85 6.62
C LEU A 45 -22.35 4.83 7.20
N ILE A 46 -23.33 4.25 6.48
CA ILE A 46 -24.70 4.05 6.97
C ILE A 46 -24.72 3.12 8.19
N ASP A 47 -23.87 2.09 8.21
CA ASP A 47 -23.67 1.19 9.35
C ASP A 47 -22.96 1.86 10.54
N GLY A 48 -22.62 3.15 10.44
CA GLY A 48 -22.02 3.94 11.51
C GLY A 48 -20.49 3.85 11.59
N CYS A 49 -19.82 3.30 10.57
CA CYS A 49 -18.36 3.35 10.51
C CYS A 49 -17.87 4.78 10.22
N THR A 50 -16.71 5.14 10.79
CA THR A 50 -15.98 6.35 10.36
C THR A 50 -15.21 6.07 9.07
N VAL A 51 -14.81 7.10 8.32
CA VAL A 51 -14.01 6.95 7.08
C VAL A 51 -12.78 6.08 7.28
N THR A 52 -12.04 6.27 8.38
CA THR A 52 -10.87 5.45 8.72
C THR A 52 -11.25 3.99 8.99
N GLN A 53 -12.38 3.76 9.67
CA GLN A 53 -12.88 2.39 9.91
C GLN A 53 -13.32 1.74 8.60
N THR A 54 -14.02 2.45 7.72
CA THR A 54 -14.41 1.97 6.40
C THR A 54 -13.19 1.58 5.57
N PHE A 55 -12.16 2.43 5.56
CA PHE A 55 -10.90 2.10 4.89
C PHE A 55 -10.25 0.83 5.45
N ILE A 56 -10.04 0.74 6.77
CA ILE A 56 -9.31 -0.37 7.38
C ILE A 56 -10.12 -1.69 7.39
N ARG A 57 -11.45 -1.61 7.56
CA ARG A 57 -12.31 -2.80 7.75
C ARG A 57 -13.00 -3.27 6.48
N VAL A 58 -13.14 -2.41 5.47
CA VAL A 58 -13.82 -2.75 4.21
C VAL A 58 -12.85 -2.69 3.04
N ILE A 59 -12.29 -1.51 2.76
CA ILE A 59 -11.46 -1.30 1.57
C ILE A 59 -10.17 -2.13 1.64
N LEU A 60 -9.42 -2.02 2.73
CA LEU A 60 -8.13 -2.69 2.93
C LEU A 60 -8.21 -4.22 2.80
N PRO A 61 -9.13 -4.95 3.47
CA PRO A 61 -9.24 -6.39 3.31
C PRO A 61 -9.73 -6.80 1.92
N LEU A 62 -10.61 -6.03 1.29
CA LEU A 62 -11.00 -6.26 -0.11
C LEU A 62 -9.79 -6.14 -1.05
N SER A 63 -8.85 -5.24 -0.74
CA SER A 63 -7.62 -5.06 -1.51
C SER A 63 -6.47 -5.99 -1.17
N THR A 64 -6.64 -6.94 -0.24
CA THR A 64 -5.65 -7.99 0.07
C THR A 64 -5.06 -8.70 -1.17
N PRO A 65 -5.85 -9.16 -2.16
CA PRO A 65 -5.29 -9.76 -3.38
C PRO A 65 -4.38 -8.81 -4.16
N ALA A 66 -4.75 -7.53 -4.27
CA ALA A 66 -3.93 -6.52 -4.95
C ALA A 66 -2.65 -6.19 -4.19
N LEU A 67 -2.75 -6.16 -2.86
CA LEU A 67 -1.59 -6.01 -1.97
C LEU A 67 -0.62 -7.18 -2.15
N ALA A 68 -1.11 -8.42 -2.21
CA ALA A 68 -0.27 -9.60 -2.41
C ALA A 68 0.51 -9.53 -3.74
N VAL A 69 -0.18 -9.16 -4.84
CA VAL A 69 0.44 -8.98 -6.15
C VAL A 69 1.49 -7.86 -6.13
N THR A 70 1.16 -6.72 -5.50
CA THR A 70 2.08 -5.58 -5.40
C THR A 70 3.33 -5.91 -4.60
N VAL A 71 3.18 -6.64 -3.49
CA VAL A 71 4.30 -7.10 -2.66
C VAL A 71 5.17 -8.09 -3.44
N LEU A 72 4.57 -9.02 -4.18
CA LEU A 72 5.31 -9.97 -5.02
C LEU A 72 6.16 -9.24 -6.06
N PHE A 73 5.58 -8.30 -6.80
CA PHE A 73 6.33 -7.49 -7.77
C PHE A 73 7.42 -6.64 -7.12
N SER A 74 7.14 -6.06 -5.95
CA SER A 74 8.13 -5.25 -5.22
C SER A 74 9.30 -6.09 -4.71
N PHE A 75 9.09 -7.38 -4.42
CA PHE A 75 10.15 -8.29 -4.01
C PHE A 75 11.02 -8.77 -5.18
N MET A 76 10.47 -8.78 -6.40
CA MET A 76 11.19 -9.20 -7.61
C MET A 76 12.08 -8.11 -8.23
N ALA A 77 11.85 -6.84 -7.87
CA ALA A 77 12.54 -5.67 -8.40
C ALA A 77 13.85 -5.38 -7.65
#